data_AF-A0A2I1HCF7-F1
#
_entry.id   AF-A0A2I1HCF7-F1
#
_cell.length_a   1.000
_cell.length_b   1.000
_cell.length_c   1.000
_cell.angle_alpha   90.00
_cell.angle_beta   90.00
_cell.angle_gamma   90.00
#
_symmetry.space_group_name_H-M   'P 1'
#
loop_
_entity.id
_entity.type
_entity.pdbx_description
1 polymer ?
#
loop_
_entity_poly.entity_id
_entity_poly.type
_entity_poly.pdbx_seq_one_letter_code
_entity_poly.pdbx_strand_id
1 'polypeptide(L)' 'DIILSRVRNENNAICNGLTEGPSFGNGDLLATNGSIQCHKESYEKPIRNTDGWDAIGKIEIFQVV' A
#
# COMPACT_ATOMS: atom_id res chain seq x y z
N ASP A 1 6.63 -13.74 8.33
CA ASP A 1 6.40 -13.02 7.05
C ASP A 1 6.21 -11.54 7.25
N ILE A 2 7.22 -10.75 6.92
CA ILE A 2 7.12 -9.28 6.82
C ILE A 2 6.35 -8.95 5.52
N ILE A 3 5.49 -7.93 5.53
CA ILE A 3 4.68 -7.59 4.34
C ILE A 3 5.58 -7.37 3.11
N LEU A 4 6.67 -6.62 3.26
CA LEU A 4 7.61 -6.31 2.17
C LEU A 4 8.24 -7.55 1.52
N SER A 5 8.40 -8.67 2.25
CA SER A 5 9.00 -9.88 1.67
C SER A 5 8.03 -10.68 0.78
N ARG A 6 6.77 -10.23 0.65
CA ARG A 6 5.74 -10.88 -0.16
C ARG A 6 5.61 -10.28 -1.55
N VAL A 7 6.36 -9.22 -1.87
CA VAL A 7 6.31 -8.59 -3.19
C VAL A 7 7.01 -9.48 -4.21
N ARG A 8 6.41 -9.66 -5.38
CA ARG A 8 6.98 -10.49 -6.46
C ARG A 8 8.17 -9.81 -7.14
N ASN A 9 8.10 -8.48 -7.26
CA ASN A 9 9.16 -7.65 -7.80
C ASN A 9 9.51 -6.59 -6.76
N GLU A 10 10.70 -6.69 -6.20
CA GLU A 10 11.22 -5.78 -5.17
C GLU A 10 11.23 -4.30 -5.59
N ASN A 11 11.34 -4.01 -6.89
CA ASN A 11 11.23 -2.64 -7.41
C ASN A 11 9.83 -2.03 -7.22
N ASN A 12 8.82 -2.86 -6.99
CA ASN A 12 7.44 -2.43 -6.74
C ASN A 12 7.09 -2.49 -5.25
N ALA A 13 8.04 -2.74 -4.35
CA ALA A 13 7.73 -2.85 -2.92
C ALA A 13 7.15 -1.55 -2.35
N ILE A 14 7.76 -0.42 -2.71
CA ILE A 14 7.36 0.91 -2.28
C ILE A 14 7.46 1.84 -3.49
N CYS A 15 6.35 2.46 -3.85
CA CYS A 15 6.29 3.42 -4.95
C CYS A 15 5.92 4.77 -4.37
N ASN A 16 6.72 5.79 -4.67
CA ASN A 16 6.42 7.17 -4.29
C ASN A 16 6.06 7.93 -5.57
N GLY A 17 4.77 8.24 -5.73
CA GLY A 17 4.29 9.06 -6.83
C GLY A 17 4.60 10.54 -6.59
N LEU A 18 4.64 11.33 -7.67
CA LEU A 18 4.71 12.79 -7.60
C LEU A 18 3.35 13.39 -7.20
N THR A 19 2.26 12.75 -7.62
CA THR A 19 0.88 13.22 -7.44
C THR A 19 0.11 12.42 -6.40
N GLU A 20 0.61 11.24 -6.06
CA GLU A 20 -0.03 10.30 -5.13
C GLU A 20 0.79 10.19 -3.85
N GLY A 21 0.12 9.84 -2.75
CA GLY A 21 0.81 9.46 -1.52
C GLY A 21 1.68 8.21 -1.70
N PRO A 22 2.51 7.86 -0.70
CA PRO A 22 3.27 6.61 -0.73
C PRO A 22 2.33 5.42 -0.95
N SER A 23 2.70 4.54 -1.89
CA SER A 23 1.97 3.32 -2.18
C SER A 23 2.84 2.08 -2.00
N PHE A 24 2.20 0.97 -1.68
CA PHE A 24 2.81 -0.35 -1.69
C PHE A 24 2.36 -1.08 -2.95
N GLY A 25 3.29 -1.69 -3.67
CA GLY A 25 2.96 -2.34 -4.93
C GLY A 25 2.68 -1.32 -6.03
N ASN A 26 2.23 -1.83 -7.17
CA ASN A 26 1.58 -1.07 -8.21
C ASN A 26 0.15 -0.69 -7.80
N GLY A 27 0.02 0.02 -6.67
CA GLY A 27 -1.26 0.44 -6.10
C GLY A 27 -1.94 -0.59 -5.18
N ASP A 28 -1.31 -1.74 -4.87
CA ASP A 28 -1.87 -2.74 -3.95
C ASP A 28 -2.35 -2.12 -2.63
N LEU A 29 -1.66 -1.08 -2.16
CA LEU A 29 -2.17 -0.15 -1.17
C LEU A 29 -1.79 1.28 -1.56
N LEU A 30 -2.77 2.11 -1.85
CA LEU A 30 -2.59 3.52 -2.22
C LEU A 30 -3.47 4.41 -1.33
N ALA A 31 -2.85 5.38 -0.66
CA ALA A 31 -3.57 6.40 0.09
C ALA A 31 -3.56 7.73 -0.69
N THR A 32 -4.74 8.27 -0.99
CA THR A 32 -4.88 9.52 -1.75
C THR A 32 -6.11 10.28 -1.31
N ASN A 33 -5.99 11.60 -1.12
CA ASN A 33 -7.10 12.52 -0.79
C ASN A 33 -8.07 12.01 0.31
N GLY A 34 -7.54 11.43 1.39
CA GLY A 34 -8.36 10.92 2.50
C GLY A 34 -9.08 9.60 2.22
N SER A 35 -8.81 8.97 1.08
CA SER A 35 -9.28 7.64 0.72
C SER A 35 -8.12 6.66 0.61
N ILE A 36 -8.41 5.39 0.82
CA ILE A 36 -7.46 4.30 0.64
C ILE A 36 -8.01 3.31 -0.38
N GLN A 37 -7.21 3.02 -1.39
CA GLN A 37 -7.45 1.93 -2.32
C GLN A 37 -6.62 0.73 -1.89
N CYS A 38 -7.24 -0.45 -1.93
CA CYS A 38 -6.54 -1.71 -1.75
C CYS A 38 -6.94 -2.67 -2.87
N HIS A 39 -5.97 -3.32 -3.48
CA HIS A 39 -6.19 -4.42 -4.41
C HIS A 39 -4.99 -5.38 -4.36
N LYS A 40 -5.13 -6.58 -4.92
CA LYS A 40 -4.02 -7.55 -4.95
C LYS A 40 -3.42 -7.61 -6.35
N GLU A 41 -2.17 -7.19 -6.50
CA GLU A 41 -1.46 -7.18 -7.78
C GLU A 41 0.01 -7.62 -7.63
N SER A 42 0.81 -6.82 -6.95
CA SER A 42 2.28 -6.97 -6.83
C SER A 42 2.69 -7.89 -5.68
N TYR A 43 1.86 -7.98 -4.64
CA TYR A 43 2.11 -8.83 -3.48
C TYR A 43 1.48 -10.21 -3.66
N GLU A 44 2.14 -11.27 -3.18
CA GLU A 44 1.63 -12.65 -3.26
C GLU A 44 0.29 -12.83 -2.54
N LYS A 45 0.10 -12.09 -1.45
CA LYS A 45 -1.11 -12.08 -0.61
C LYS A 45 -1.62 -10.64 -0.52
N PRO A 46 -2.95 -10.43 -0.38
CA PRO A 46 -3.51 -9.10 -0.16
C PRO A 46 -2.86 -8.41 1.05
N ILE A 47 -2.63 -7.10 0.95
CA ILE A 47 -2.12 -6.29 2.07
C ILE A 47 -3.22 -6.10 3.12
N ARG A 48 -4.47 -5.93 2.68
CA ARG A 48 -5.69 -5.95 3.52
C ARG A 48 -6.66 -6.99 2.98
N ASN A 49 -7.55 -7.48 3.85
CA ASN A 49 -8.65 -8.38 3.46
C ASN A 49 -9.84 -7.64 2.84
N THR A 50 -9.58 -6.51 2.18
CA THR A 50 -10.57 -5.63 1.54
C THR A 50 -10.09 -5.31 0.14
N ASP A 51 -11.02 -5.16 -0.80
CA ASP A 51 -10.73 -4.79 -2.19
C ASP A 51 -11.52 -3.52 -2.54
N GLY A 52 -10.92 -2.63 -3.33
CA GLY A 52 -11.50 -1.35 -3.71
C GLY A 52 -11.18 -0.19 -2.75
N TRP A 53 -12.07 0.81 -2.75
CA TRP A 53 -11.88 2.09 -2.07
C TRP A 53 -12.57 2.13 -0.70
N ASP A 54 -11.92 2.76 0.26
CA ASP A 54 -12.45 2.99 1.61
C ASP A 54 -12.03 4.38 2.12
N ALA A 55 -12.76 4.92 3.09
CA ALA A 55 -12.45 6.20 3.71
C ALA A 55 -11.39 6.03 4.81
N ILE A 56 -10.40 6.93 4.84
CA ILE A 56 -9.40 6.93 5.91
C ILE A 56 -9.98 7.65 7.12
N GLY A 57 -10.26 6.92 8.20
CA GLY A 57 -10.68 7.51 9.48
C GLY A 57 -9.52 8.08 10.30
N LYS A 58 -8.37 7.38 10.34
CA LYS A 58 -7.19 7.76 11.14
C LYS A 58 -5.92 7.15 10.51
N ILE A 59 -4.82 7.90 10.54
CA ILE A 59 -3.47 7.43 10.17
C ILE A 59 -2.54 7.61 11.36
N GLU A 60 -1.67 6.62 11.61
CA GLU A 60 -0.58 6.70 12.57
C GLU A 60 0.73 6.37 11.84
N ILE A 61 1.77 7.19 12.04
CA ILE A 61 3.08 7.04 11.40
C ILE A 61 4.12 6.86 12.49
N PHE A 62 4.93 5.81 12.38
CA PHE A 62 5.98 5.48 13.33
C PHE A 62 7.34 5.48 12.63
N GLN A 63 8.32 6.17 13.22
CA GLN A 63 9.72 6.07 12.81
C GLN A 63 10.42 5.03 13.68
N VAL A 64 11.04 4.03 13.06
CA VAL A 64 11.92 3.09 13.74
C VAL A 64 13.35 3.56 13.53
N VAL A 65 14.11 3.72 14.62
CA VAL A 65 15.50 4.23 14.65
C VAL A 65 16.45 3.11 15.01
#